data_AF-K1TVJ4-F1
#
_entry.id   AF-K1TVJ4-F1
#
_cell.length_a   1.000
_cell.length_b   1.000
_cell.length_c   1.000
_cell.angle_alpha   90.00
_cell.angle_beta   90.00
_cell.angle_gamma   90.00
#
_symmetry.space_group_name_H-M   'P 1'
#
loop_
_entity.id
_entity.type
_entity.pdbx_description
1 polymer ?
#
loop_
_entity_poly.entity_id
_entity_poly.type
_entity_poly.pdbx_seq_one_letter_code
_entity_poly.pdbx_strand_id
1 'polypeptide(L)'
;YVTTSGKRFLKEDADLTSGVGMGENPLVVNAIGNMGGDSFIQMALEDRSSFTVTPIGNDYYSGYDGEFNLDDFTATHINITFDNITSVTALPDFDNCTVFSAGEWQQVDVDGVMKFRLVLKLRQPGVYAGNSATYDSEGNLLFKFEILTNDIRNMTIVIDPGHGVTEYGYDDPGAIGHIEEAGANLAVAKLVESKLKALGVNVVRLKTESEFYDTKRRPYYARDYGCDLYIAIHSNKAGSESPRGTECYYYTSYSQPLAESLTRHVSSIVQQ
;
A
#
# COMPACT_ATOMS: atom_id res chain seq x y z
N TYR A 1 19.03 11.68 -5.51
CA TYR A 1 20.22 10.81 -5.70
C TYR A 1 19.82 9.41 -6.11
N VAL A 2 20.70 8.66 -6.77
CA VAL A 2 20.49 7.23 -7.10
C VAL A 2 21.50 6.41 -6.32
N THR A 3 21.04 5.41 -5.56
CA THR A 3 21.92 4.50 -4.80
C THR A 3 22.50 3.42 -5.69
N THR A 4 23.55 2.73 -5.22
CA THR A 4 24.10 1.52 -5.88
C THR A 4 23.03 0.43 -6.06
N SER A 5 22.01 0.39 -5.19
CA SER A 5 20.85 -0.48 -5.31
C SER A 5 19.77 0.00 -6.30
N GLY A 6 20.03 1.07 -7.06
CA GLY A 6 19.11 1.62 -8.05
C GLY A 6 17.96 2.46 -7.51
N LYS A 7 17.86 2.65 -6.18
CA LYS A 7 16.79 3.45 -5.56
C LYS A 7 17.03 4.93 -5.74
N ARG A 8 15.93 5.69 -5.88
CA ARG A 8 15.95 7.14 -6.10
C ARG A 8 15.44 7.87 -4.88
N PHE A 9 16.17 8.89 -4.45
CA PHE A 9 15.83 9.79 -3.35
C PHE A 9 15.72 11.22 -3.86
N LEU A 10 14.82 12.02 -3.29
CA LEU A 10 14.86 13.47 -3.49
C LEU A 10 16.17 14.01 -2.93
N LYS A 11 16.69 15.07 -3.55
CA LYS A 11 17.94 15.69 -3.11
C LYS A 11 17.80 16.31 -1.71
N GLU A 12 16.62 16.85 -1.40
CA GLU A 12 16.32 17.47 -0.10
C GLU A 12 16.14 16.46 1.04
N ASP A 13 15.91 15.18 0.71
CA ASP A 13 15.71 14.09 1.68
C ASP A 13 17.01 13.32 2.00
N ALA A 14 18.16 13.77 1.48
CA ALA A 14 19.41 13.02 1.59
C ALA A 14 20.64 13.93 1.59
N ASP A 15 21.56 13.67 2.52
CA ASP A 15 22.87 14.30 2.57
C ASP A 15 23.92 13.44 1.85
N LEU A 16 24.82 14.12 1.12
CA LEU A 16 25.99 13.47 0.53
C LEU A 16 27.19 13.61 1.48
N THR A 17 27.71 12.48 1.96
CA THR A 17 28.98 12.45 2.68
C THR A 17 30.12 12.22 1.66
N SER A 18 31.19 13.01 1.73
CA SER A 18 32.37 12.86 0.86
C SER A 18 33.52 12.16 1.58
N GLY A 19 34.14 11.16 0.95
CA GLY A 19 35.49 10.69 1.30
C GLY A 19 35.58 9.50 2.27
N VAL A 20 34.46 9.02 2.80
CA VAL A 20 34.38 7.76 3.55
C VAL A 20 33.10 7.07 3.11
N GLY A 21 33.12 5.76 2.85
CA GLY A 21 31.87 4.99 2.71
C GLY A 21 31.03 5.11 3.99
N MET A 22 29.76 4.69 3.96
CA MET A 22 28.89 4.73 5.16
C MET A 22 29.52 4.10 6.41
N GLY A 23 30.55 3.26 6.26
CA GLY A 23 31.23 2.64 7.39
C GLY A 23 30.41 1.46 7.91
N GLU A 24 30.24 1.37 9.22
CA GLU A 24 29.34 0.42 9.84
C GLU A 24 27.94 1.02 9.94
N ASN A 25 26.91 0.21 9.71
CA ASN A 25 25.53 0.59 9.96
C ASN A 25 24.81 -0.64 10.55
N PRO A 26 25.03 -0.93 11.85
CA PRO A 26 24.38 -2.04 12.52
C PRO A 26 22.89 -1.76 12.70
N LEU A 27 22.06 -2.78 12.44
CA LEU A 27 20.63 -2.74 12.71
C LEU A 27 20.34 -3.48 14.02
N VAL A 28 19.81 -2.76 14.99
CA VAL A 28 19.42 -3.31 16.30
C VAL A 28 17.91 -3.43 16.35
N VAL A 29 17.38 -4.63 16.59
CA VAL A 29 15.95 -4.83 16.82
C VAL A 29 15.65 -4.56 18.29
N ASN A 30 15.05 -3.39 18.56
CA ASN A 30 14.73 -2.95 19.92
C ASN A 30 13.57 -3.75 20.50
N ALA A 31 12.51 -3.94 19.70
CA ALA A 31 11.30 -4.60 20.15
C ALA A 31 10.50 -5.18 18.97
N ILE A 32 9.84 -6.30 19.23
CA ILE A 32 8.82 -6.92 18.38
C ILE A 32 7.62 -7.19 19.27
N GLY A 33 6.41 -6.92 18.78
CA GLY A 33 5.23 -7.21 19.58
C GLY A 33 3.93 -6.78 18.93
N ASN A 34 2.99 -6.40 19.79
CA ASN A 34 1.67 -5.94 19.42
C ASN A 34 1.37 -4.58 20.06
N MET A 35 0.72 -3.71 19.31
CA MET A 35 0.20 -2.44 19.81
C MET A 35 -1.19 -2.22 19.22
N GLY A 36 -2.22 -2.31 20.07
CA GLY A 36 -3.61 -2.08 19.65
C GLY A 36 -4.18 -3.14 18.69
N GLY A 37 -3.62 -4.36 18.69
CA GLY A 37 -4.00 -5.42 17.75
C GLY A 37 -3.05 -5.56 16.57
N ASP A 38 -2.29 -4.52 16.25
CA ASP A 38 -1.35 -4.52 15.14
C ASP A 38 0.03 -5.05 15.56
N SER A 39 0.67 -5.81 14.69
CA SER A 39 2.06 -6.22 14.90
C SER A 39 2.99 -5.03 14.67
N PHE A 40 4.06 -4.92 15.46
CA PHE A 40 5.10 -3.94 15.21
C PHE A 40 6.50 -4.54 15.33
N ILE A 41 7.45 -3.90 14.64
CA ILE A 41 8.88 -4.15 14.78
C ILE A 41 9.58 -2.80 14.85
N GLN A 42 10.24 -2.53 15.96
CA GLN A 42 11.01 -1.30 16.18
C GLN A 42 12.50 -1.62 16.08
N MET A 43 13.21 -0.83 15.29
CA MET A 43 14.63 -1.03 14.99
C MET A 43 15.41 0.28 15.14
N ALA A 44 16.55 0.25 15.80
CA ALA A 44 17.53 1.33 15.77
C ALA A 44 18.51 1.11 14.60
N LEU A 45 18.84 2.22 13.93
CA LEU A 45 19.81 2.31 12.85
C LEU A 45 20.71 3.51 13.13
N GLU A 46 22.01 3.36 12.94
CA GLU A 46 22.95 4.50 13.04
C GLU A 46 22.68 5.48 11.89
N ASP A 47 22.63 4.95 10.67
CA ASP A 47 22.22 5.67 9.48
C ASP A 47 20.91 5.10 8.92
N ARG A 48 19.97 6.00 8.60
CA ARG A 48 18.71 5.62 7.94
C ARG A 48 19.01 4.86 6.67
N SER A 49 18.38 3.69 6.53
CA SER A 49 18.55 2.87 5.35
C SER A 49 17.24 2.65 4.61
N SER A 50 17.37 2.46 3.29
CA SER A 50 16.27 2.06 2.45
C SER A 50 16.02 0.55 2.54
N PHE A 51 14.76 0.18 2.39
CA PHE A 51 14.33 -1.21 2.43
C PHE A 51 13.28 -1.48 1.35
N THR A 52 13.05 -2.74 1.06
CA THR A 52 11.99 -3.21 0.16
C THR A 52 11.19 -4.27 0.90
N VAL A 53 9.86 -4.11 0.91
CA VAL A 53 8.93 -5.10 1.48
C VAL A 53 8.32 -5.91 0.35
N THR A 54 8.36 -7.23 0.44
CA THR A 54 7.92 -8.13 -0.63
C THR A 54 7.14 -9.32 -0.06
N PRO A 55 5.86 -9.50 -0.43
CA PRO A 55 5.13 -10.73 -0.16
C PRO A 55 5.71 -11.91 -0.94
N ILE A 56 5.84 -13.06 -0.28
CA ILE A 56 6.44 -14.29 -0.82
C ILE A 56 5.44 -15.44 -0.71
N GLY A 57 5.34 -16.23 -1.77
CA GLY A 57 4.42 -17.37 -1.88
C GLY A 57 3.21 -17.11 -2.77
N ASN A 58 3.10 -15.93 -3.37
CA ASN A 58 2.14 -15.66 -4.44
C ASN A 58 2.54 -16.40 -5.72
N ASP A 59 1.55 -16.96 -6.40
CA ASP A 59 1.70 -17.61 -7.71
C ASP A 59 1.33 -16.62 -8.82
N TYR A 60 2.33 -15.83 -9.25
CA TYR A 60 2.12 -14.88 -10.34
C TYR A 60 2.11 -15.58 -11.70
N TYR A 61 1.32 -15.06 -12.63
CA TYR A 61 1.28 -15.54 -14.01
C TYR A 61 1.38 -14.41 -15.04
N SER A 62 1.81 -14.77 -16.24
CA SER A 62 1.87 -13.87 -17.39
C SER A 62 0.47 -13.67 -17.98
N GLY A 63 0.02 -12.43 -18.01
CA GLY A 63 -1.22 -11.99 -18.64
C GLY A 63 -0.94 -10.93 -19.70
N TYR A 64 -2.00 -10.25 -20.16
CA TYR A 64 -1.89 -9.22 -21.20
C TYR A 64 -0.96 -8.07 -20.79
N ASP A 65 -1.02 -7.66 -19.52
CA ASP A 65 -0.29 -6.49 -19.02
C ASP A 65 1.11 -6.82 -18.45
N GLY A 66 1.51 -8.10 -18.42
CA GLY A 66 2.84 -8.52 -17.95
C GLY A 66 2.82 -9.73 -17.01
N GLU A 67 3.86 -9.87 -16.19
CA GLU A 67 4.11 -11.05 -15.34
C GLU A 67 3.72 -10.86 -13.87
N PHE A 68 2.76 -9.98 -13.61
CA PHE A 68 2.35 -9.58 -12.25
C PHE A 68 0.87 -9.87 -11.95
N ASN A 69 0.23 -10.69 -12.79
CA ASN A 69 -1.17 -11.08 -12.59
C ASN A 69 -1.28 -12.11 -11.47
N LEU A 70 -2.42 -12.12 -10.78
CA LEU A 70 -2.65 -12.94 -9.60
C LEU A 70 -4.13 -13.31 -9.51
N ASP A 71 -4.42 -14.58 -9.24
CA ASP A 71 -5.79 -15.09 -9.02
C ASP A 71 -6.24 -14.90 -7.57
N ASP A 72 -5.33 -15.04 -6.60
CA ASP A 72 -5.57 -14.83 -5.17
C ASP A 72 -4.27 -14.44 -4.45
N PHE A 73 -4.36 -13.74 -3.32
CA PHE A 73 -3.21 -13.43 -2.49
C PHE A 73 -2.89 -14.61 -1.56
N THR A 74 -1.85 -15.37 -1.91
CA THR A 74 -1.48 -16.64 -1.24
C THR A 74 -0.17 -16.55 -0.44
N ALA A 75 0.38 -15.35 -0.28
CA ALA A 75 1.67 -15.16 0.38
C ALA A 75 1.71 -15.84 1.77
N THR A 76 2.84 -16.48 2.05
CA THR A 76 3.13 -17.17 3.31
C THR A 76 4.14 -16.40 4.17
N HIS A 77 4.94 -15.54 3.53
CA HIS A 77 5.96 -14.74 4.19
C HIS A 77 5.97 -13.31 3.66
N ILE A 78 6.50 -12.40 4.47
CA ILE A 78 6.85 -11.04 4.09
C ILE A 78 8.35 -10.87 4.27
N ASN A 79 9.05 -10.52 3.19
CA ASN A 79 10.47 -10.22 3.24
C ASN A 79 10.68 -8.70 3.34
N ILE A 80 11.53 -8.27 4.26
CA ILE A 80 12.04 -6.90 4.33
C ILE A 80 13.54 -6.95 4.05
N THR A 81 13.95 -6.52 2.86
CA THR A 81 15.37 -6.51 2.47
C THR A 81 15.91 -5.10 2.62
N PHE A 82 16.90 -4.93 3.50
CA PHE A 82 17.54 -3.65 3.79
C PHE A 82 18.78 -3.45 2.93
N ASP A 83 18.96 -2.24 2.43
CA ASP A 83 20.22 -1.81 1.82
C ASP A 83 21.20 -1.38 2.92
N ASN A 84 22.51 -1.34 2.65
CA ASN A 84 23.51 -0.69 3.50
C ASN A 84 23.46 -1.02 5.02
N ILE A 85 23.08 -2.25 5.39
CA ILE A 85 23.17 -2.78 6.76
C ILE A 85 24.39 -3.66 6.84
N THR A 86 25.23 -3.46 7.86
CA THR A 86 26.49 -4.22 8.02
C THR A 86 26.39 -5.38 8.99
N SER A 87 25.47 -5.30 9.95
CA SER A 87 25.19 -6.38 10.90
C SER A 87 23.78 -6.25 11.46
N VAL A 88 23.26 -7.33 12.06
CA VAL A 88 21.94 -7.38 12.68
C VAL A 88 22.02 -8.05 14.04
N THR A 89 21.19 -7.61 14.99
CA THR A 89 21.02 -8.32 16.27
C THR A 89 20.12 -9.53 16.14
N ALA A 90 20.17 -10.42 17.13
CA ALA A 90 19.19 -11.49 17.27
C ALA A 90 17.76 -10.92 17.35
N LEU A 91 16.80 -11.67 16.80
CA LEU A 91 15.39 -11.31 16.87
C LEU A 91 14.82 -11.74 18.23
N PRO A 92 14.01 -10.89 18.89
CA PRO A 92 13.09 -11.34 19.93
C PRO A 92 12.12 -12.41 19.41
N ASP A 93 11.44 -13.10 20.32
CA ASP A 93 10.35 -14.00 19.94
C ASP A 93 9.17 -13.24 19.30
N PHE A 94 8.35 -13.99 18.57
CA PHE A 94 7.16 -13.48 17.89
C PHE A 94 5.87 -13.87 18.60
N ASP A 95 5.93 -14.35 19.85
CA ASP A 95 4.76 -14.86 20.55
C ASP A 95 3.71 -13.76 20.74
N ASN A 96 4.18 -12.53 20.93
CA ASN A 96 3.34 -11.34 21.06
C ASN A 96 3.05 -10.62 19.73
N CYS A 97 3.35 -11.21 18.57
CA CYS A 97 2.92 -10.68 17.27
C CYS A 97 1.58 -11.28 16.84
N THR A 98 0.69 -10.47 16.26
CA THR A 98 -0.60 -10.91 15.71
C THR A 98 -0.51 -11.31 14.25
N VAL A 99 0.31 -10.63 13.44
CA VAL A 99 0.42 -10.89 12.00
C VAL A 99 1.43 -11.99 11.69
N PHE A 100 2.50 -12.10 12.49
CA PHE A 100 3.61 -13.03 12.24
C PHE A 100 3.77 -14.08 13.35
N SER A 101 4.10 -15.31 12.95
CA SER A 101 4.38 -16.42 13.88
C SER A 101 5.86 -16.60 14.18
N ALA A 102 6.74 -16.10 13.30
CA ALA A 102 8.18 -16.27 13.39
C ALA A 102 8.87 -15.27 12.47
N GLY A 103 10.16 -15.06 12.71
CA GLY A 103 11.03 -14.37 11.77
C GLY A 103 12.47 -14.83 11.88
N GLU A 104 13.23 -14.66 10.82
CA GLU A 104 14.65 -14.97 10.76
C GLU A 104 15.41 -13.95 9.90
N TRP A 105 16.70 -13.80 10.19
CA TRP A 105 17.61 -13.04 9.34
C TRP A 105 18.25 -13.95 8.30
N GLN A 106 18.29 -13.48 7.07
CA GLN A 106 19.05 -14.07 5.97
C GLN A 106 20.02 -13.05 5.39
N GLN A 107 21.21 -13.50 5.02
CA GLN A 107 22.09 -12.74 4.14
C GLN A 107 21.80 -13.13 2.69
N VAL A 108 21.58 -12.14 1.83
CA VAL A 108 21.19 -12.36 0.44
C VAL A 108 22.04 -11.50 -0.49
N ASP A 109 22.46 -12.06 -1.61
CA ASP A 109 23.06 -11.29 -2.70
C ASP A 109 21.93 -10.75 -3.59
N VAL A 110 21.91 -9.44 -3.80
CA VAL A 110 21.01 -8.78 -4.75
C VAL A 110 21.88 -7.92 -5.66
N ASP A 111 21.99 -8.33 -6.92
CA ASP A 111 22.78 -7.66 -7.97
C ASP A 111 24.26 -7.45 -7.59
N GLY A 112 24.87 -8.44 -6.93
CA GLY A 112 26.27 -8.42 -6.50
C GLY A 112 26.51 -7.64 -5.20
N VAL A 113 25.44 -7.22 -4.52
CA VAL A 113 25.50 -6.52 -3.23
C VAL A 113 24.89 -7.41 -2.15
N MET A 114 25.69 -7.74 -1.15
CA MET A 114 25.22 -8.45 0.04
C MET A 114 24.30 -7.56 0.89
N LYS A 115 23.16 -8.12 1.29
CA LYS A 115 22.11 -7.44 2.05
C LYS A 115 21.61 -8.31 3.19
N PHE A 116 21.04 -7.68 4.21
CA PHE A 116 20.28 -8.36 5.25
C PHE A 116 18.79 -8.33 4.92
N ARG A 117 18.17 -9.50 4.98
CA ARG A 117 16.75 -9.71 4.75
C ARG A 117 16.11 -10.28 6.00
N LEU A 118 15.12 -9.57 6.53
CA LEU A 118 14.21 -10.10 7.54
C LEU A 118 13.12 -10.89 6.83
N VAL A 119 13.05 -12.19 7.08
CA VAL A 119 11.99 -13.07 6.59
C VAL A 119 10.97 -13.23 7.70
N LEU A 120 9.73 -12.80 7.46
CA LEU A 120 8.65 -12.86 8.44
C LEU A 120 7.60 -13.88 7.99
N LYS A 121 7.34 -14.90 8.80
CA LYS A 121 6.31 -15.92 8.50
C LYS A 121 4.94 -15.44 8.97
N LEU A 122 4.00 -15.32 8.05
CA LEU A 122 2.61 -14.97 8.36
C LEU A 122 1.98 -16.05 9.25
N ARG A 123 1.20 -15.63 10.26
CA ARG A 123 0.43 -16.58 11.08
C ARG A 123 -0.60 -17.32 10.23
N GLN A 124 -1.22 -16.61 9.30
CA GLN A 124 -2.19 -17.13 8.36
C GLN A 124 -1.74 -16.75 6.95
N PRO A 125 -1.40 -17.74 6.10
CA PRO A 125 -1.15 -17.49 4.68
C PRO A 125 -2.31 -16.74 4.02
N GLY A 126 -1.98 -15.80 3.16
CA GLY A 126 -2.96 -14.97 2.45
C GLY A 126 -3.64 -13.88 3.29
N VAL A 127 -3.24 -13.68 4.55
CA VAL A 127 -3.81 -12.61 5.40
C VAL A 127 -2.74 -11.57 5.71
N TYR A 128 -2.78 -10.46 4.98
CA TYR A 128 -1.87 -9.33 5.11
C TYR A 128 -2.50 -8.05 4.56
N ALA A 129 -2.42 -6.93 5.30
CA ALA A 129 -3.00 -5.64 4.88
C ALA A 129 -1.96 -4.65 4.34
N GLY A 130 -0.69 -5.03 4.30
CA GLY A 130 0.40 -4.09 4.10
C GLY A 130 1.07 -3.69 5.41
N ASN A 131 1.86 -2.63 5.33
CA ASN A 131 2.61 -2.11 6.46
C ASN A 131 2.80 -0.60 6.31
N SER A 132 2.91 0.09 7.45
CA SER A 132 3.55 1.40 7.51
C SER A 132 4.99 1.25 7.98
N ALA A 133 5.80 2.27 7.69
CA ALA A 133 7.17 2.37 8.16
C ALA A 133 7.48 3.85 8.43
N THR A 134 7.69 4.17 9.70
CA THR A 134 7.87 5.55 10.18
C THR A 134 9.05 5.62 11.12
N TYR A 135 9.65 6.80 11.28
CA TYR A 135 10.62 7.04 12.34
C TYR A 135 9.90 7.64 13.56
N ASP A 136 10.13 7.07 14.74
CA ASP A 136 9.60 7.62 15.99
C ASP A 136 10.40 8.85 16.46
N SER A 137 9.99 9.44 17.59
CA SER A 137 10.64 10.62 18.16
C SER A 137 12.09 10.40 18.60
N GLU A 138 12.49 9.14 18.78
CA GLU A 138 13.85 8.75 19.16
C GLU A 138 14.70 8.39 17.93
N GLY A 139 14.11 8.44 16.73
CA GLY A 139 14.79 8.11 15.48
C GLY A 139 14.83 6.62 15.17
N ASN A 140 14.08 5.77 15.89
CA ASN A 140 13.98 4.36 15.56
C ASN A 140 13.00 4.16 14.40
N LEU A 141 13.33 3.23 13.50
CA LEU A 141 12.43 2.77 12.45
C LEU A 141 11.37 1.84 13.05
N LEU A 142 10.11 2.23 12.95
CA LEU A 142 8.94 1.48 13.39
C LEU A 142 8.19 0.95 12.16
N PHE A 143 8.21 -0.35 11.97
CA PHE A 143 7.23 -1.03 11.12
C PHE A 143 5.97 -1.32 11.92
N LYS A 144 4.82 -1.00 11.33
CA LYS A 144 3.51 -1.40 11.85
C LYS A 144 2.79 -2.23 10.78
N PHE A 145 2.22 -3.34 11.19
CA PHE A 145 1.53 -4.31 10.34
C PHE A 145 0.12 -4.49 10.88
N GLU A 146 -0.86 -4.05 10.10
CA GLU A 146 -2.25 -4.02 10.54
C GLU A 146 -2.86 -5.42 10.59
N ILE A 147 -3.63 -5.68 11.65
CA ILE A 147 -4.43 -6.89 11.75
C ILE A 147 -5.71 -6.73 10.93
N LEU A 148 -5.94 -7.65 10.00
CA LEU A 148 -7.22 -7.74 9.31
C LEU A 148 -8.26 -8.33 10.24
N THR A 149 -9.39 -7.64 10.37
CA THR A 149 -10.56 -8.12 11.12
C THR A 149 -11.79 -8.18 10.22
N ASN A 150 -12.79 -8.97 10.61
CA ASN A 150 -14.06 -9.04 9.89
C ASN A 150 -14.99 -7.85 10.19
N ASP A 151 -14.49 -6.81 10.87
CA ASP A 151 -15.25 -5.63 11.26
C ASP A 151 -14.61 -4.37 10.69
N ILE A 152 -15.33 -3.73 9.77
CA ILE A 152 -14.86 -2.53 9.09
C ILE A 152 -15.17 -1.22 9.84
N ARG A 153 -15.89 -1.28 10.98
CA ARG A 153 -16.35 -0.07 11.68
C ARG A 153 -15.20 0.78 12.25
N ASN A 154 -14.06 0.16 12.52
CA ASN A 154 -12.87 0.85 12.98
C ASN A 154 -11.98 1.34 11.83
N MET A 155 -12.33 1.03 10.58
CA MET A 155 -11.56 1.46 9.43
C MET A 155 -11.89 2.89 9.03
N THR A 156 -10.87 3.57 8.50
CA THR A 156 -10.96 4.79 7.73
C THR A 156 -10.87 4.44 6.24
N ILE A 157 -11.98 4.63 5.52
CA ILE A 157 -12.03 4.42 4.07
C ILE A 157 -12.04 5.78 3.38
N VAL A 158 -11.04 6.00 2.52
CA VAL A 158 -10.97 7.19 1.67
C VAL A 158 -11.58 6.88 0.30
N ILE A 159 -12.53 7.70 -0.13
CA ILE A 159 -13.19 7.60 -1.43
C ILE A 159 -12.74 8.77 -2.30
N ASP A 160 -12.24 8.45 -3.48
CA ASP A 160 -11.75 9.42 -4.46
C ASP A 160 -12.59 9.35 -5.75
N PRO A 161 -13.53 10.28 -5.94
CA PRO A 161 -14.22 10.42 -7.21
C PRO A 161 -13.25 10.98 -8.26
N GLY A 162 -12.98 10.21 -9.30
CA GLY A 162 -12.11 10.61 -10.40
C GLY A 162 -12.53 11.92 -11.07
N HIS A 163 -11.55 12.68 -11.57
CA HIS A 163 -11.71 14.02 -12.17
C HIS A 163 -12.16 15.09 -11.17
N GLY A 164 -12.90 16.11 -11.61
CA GLY A 164 -13.38 17.23 -10.78
C GLY A 164 -12.67 18.55 -11.04
N VAL A 165 -12.58 19.42 -10.03
CA VAL A 165 -11.98 20.76 -10.16
C VAL A 165 -10.48 20.67 -10.45
N THR A 166 -10.01 21.43 -11.43
CA THR A 166 -8.60 21.56 -11.82
C THR A 166 -7.86 22.62 -11.01
N GLU A 167 -6.53 22.67 -11.13
CA GLU A 167 -5.69 23.68 -10.46
C GLU A 167 -6.06 25.13 -10.80
N TYR A 168 -6.67 25.35 -11.98
CA TYR A 168 -7.09 26.66 -12.45
C TYR A 168 -8.56 27.00 -12.12
N GLY A 169 -9.25 26.12 -11.39
CA GLY A 169 -10.63 26.33 -10.95
C GLY A 169 -11.71 26.02 -11.99
N TYR A 170 -11.37 25.38 -13.12
CA TYR A 170 -12.34 24.86 -14.09
C TYR A 170 -12.59 23.38 -13.86
N ASP A 171 -13.72 22.86 -14.37
CA ASP A 171 -14.07 21.44 -14.26
C ASP A 171 -13.31 20.58 -15.27
N ASP A 172 -12.67 19.51 -14.80
CA ASP A 172 -12.26 18.36 -15.61
C ASP A 172 -13.45 17.37 -15.66
N PRO A 173 -14.14 17.23 -16.80
CA PRO A 173 -15.29 16.34 -16.91
C PRO A 173 -14.89 14.86 -17.07
N GLY A 174 -13.61 14.58 -17.31
CA GLY A 174 -13.15 13.27 -17.76
C GLY A 174 -13.73 12.91 -19.13
N ALA A 175 -14.03 11.62 -19.34
CA ALA A 175 -14.68 11.18 -20.56
C ALA A 175 -16.12 11.74 -20.67
N ILE A 176 -16.49 12.23 -21.85
CA ILE A 176 -17.84 12.75 -22.12
C ILE A 176 -18.62 11.76 -22.98
N GLY A 177 -19.78 11.32 -22.47
CA GLY A 177 -20.79 10.51 -23.17
C GLY A 177 -22.18 11.14 -23.03
N HIS A 178 -23.19 10.35 -22.63
CA HIS A 178 -24.52 10.90 -22.25
C HIS A 178 -24.47 11.75 -20.98
N ILE A 179 -23.51 11.45 -20.11
CA ILE A 179 -23.14 12.21 -18.92
C ILE A 179 -21.63 12.35 -18.89
N GLU A 180 -21.14 13.33 -18.13
CA GLU A 180 -19.71 13.49 -17.83
C GLU A 180 -19.25 12.41 -16.84
N GLU A 181 -18.07 11.86 -17.06
CA GLU A 181 -17.44 10.88 -16.17
C GLU A 181 -17.33 11.42 -14.74
N ALA A 182 -16.88 12.67 -14.57
CA ALA A 182 -16.77 13.32 -13.26
C ALA A 182 -18.11 13.32 -12.50
N GLY A 183 -19.21 13.61 -13.21
CA GLY A 183 -20.56 13.58 -12.64
C GLY A 183 -21.01 12.17 -12.23
N ALA A 184 -20.72 11.16 -13.06
CA ALA A 184 -21.01 9.76 -12.76
C ALA A 184 -20.22 9.27 -11.53
N ASN A 185 -18.91 9.50 -11.52
CA ASN A 185 -18.00 9.11 -10.44
C ASN A 185 -18.44 9.74 -9.11
N LEU A 186 -18.76 11.04 -9.11
CA LEU A 186 -19.24 11.75 -7.93
C LEU A 186 -20.54 11.18 -7.38
N ALA A 187 -21.49 10.85 -8.26
CA ALA A 187 -22.78 10.27 -7.86
C ALA A 187 -22.60 8.91 -7.18
N VAL A 188 -21.79 8.02 -7.78
CA VAL A 188 -21.45 6.71 -7.20
C VAL A 188 -20.71 6.89 -5.88
N ALA A 189 -19.71 7.76 -5.82
CA ALA A 189 -18.93 8.03 -4.62
C ALA A 189 -19.79 8.51 -3.44
N LYS A 190 -20.77 9.39 -3.68
CA LYS A 190 -21.71 9.85 -2.65
C LYS A 190 -22.60 8.72 -2.13
N LEU A 191 -23.03 7.80 -3.00
CA LEU A 191 -23.81 6.62 -2.60
C LEU A 191 -22.97 5.65 -1.76
N VAL A 192 -21.72 5.39 -2.16
CA VAL A 192 -20.78 4.54 -1.40
C VAL A 192 -20.48 5.19 -0.05
N GLU A 193 -20.18 6.49 -0.01
CA GLU A 193 -19.97 7.25 1.22
C GLU A 193 -21.16 7.10 2.18
N SER A 194 -22.39 7.32 1.69
CA SER A 194 -23.59 7.21 2.51
C SER A 194 -23.80 5.79 3.06
N LYS A 195 -23.58 4.76 2.23
CA LYS A 195 -23.78 3.35 2.64
C LYS A 195 -22.75 2.92 3.67
N LEU A 196 -21.47 3.27 3.50
CA LEU A 196 -20.42 2.94 4.45
C LEU A 196 -20.60 3.70 5.77
N LYS A 197 -20.95 4.99 5.74
CA LYS A 197 -21.28 5.76 6.95
C LYS A 197 -22.47 5.16 7.71
N ALA A 198 -23.49 4.68 6.99
CA ALA A 198 -24.63 3.99 7.62
C ALA A 198 -24.25 2.68 8.33
N LEU A 199 -23.13 2.05 7.93
CA LEU A 199 -22.55 0.88 8.61
C LEU A 199 -21.66 1.26 9.79
N GLY A 200 -21.46 2.56 10.07
CA GLY A 200 -20.63 3.04 11.16
C GLY A 200 -19.13 3.16 10.84
N VAL A 201 -18.76 3.12 9.56
CA VAL A 201 -17.38 3.26 9.10
C VAL A 201 -16.97 4.74 9.08
N ASN A 202 -15.71 5.04 9.41
CA ASN A 202 -15.15 6.36 9.19
C ASN A 202 -14.86 6.55 7.69
N VAL A 203 -15.54 7.49 7.04
CA VAL A 203 -15.40 7.69 5.59
C VAL A 203 -15.02 9.12 5.26
N VAL A 204 -13.91 9.26 4.55
CA VAL A 204 -13.39 10.53 4.03
C VAL A 204 -13.53 10.52 2.52
N ARG A 205 -14.43 11.34 1.96
CA ARG A 205 -14.54 11.50 0.51
C ARG A 205 -13.82 12.77 0.08
N LEU A 206 -12.90 12.67 -0.87
CA LEU A 206 -12.27 13.82 -1.49
C LEU A 206 -13.35 14.68 -2.17
N LYS A 207 -13.35 15.99 -1.89
CA LYS A 207 -14.36 16.94 -2.38
C LYS A 207 -14.04 17.45 -3.77
N THR A 208 -13.86 16.53 -4.72
CA THR A 208 -13.44 16.82 -6.08
C THR A 208 -14.43 17.70 -6.85
N GLU A 209 -15.67 17.85 -6.36
CA GLU A 209 -16.65 18.79 -6.90
C GLU A 209 -16.38 20.27 -6.56
N SER A 210 -15.46 20.57 -5.65
CA SER A 210 -15.20 21.94 -5.18
C SER A 210 -13.74 22.24 -4.86
N GLU A 211 -12.88 21.22 -4.79
CA GLU A 211 -11.48 21.34 -4.40
C GLU A 211 -10.58 20.64 -5.41
N PHE A 212 -9.46 21.28 -5.72
CA PHE A 212 -8.43 20.68 -6.57
C PHE A 212 -7.59 19.68 -5.77
N TYR A 213 -7.53 18.45 -6.28
CA TYR A 213 -6.63 17.41 -5.79
C TYR A 213 -5.71 16.94 -6.93
N ASP A 214 -4.42 17.28 -6.85
CA ASP A 214 -3.39 16.76 -7.77
C ASP A 214 -3.47 15.23 -7.79
N THR A 215 -3.71 14.67 -8.99
CA THR A 215 -3.90 13.23 -9.22
C THR A 215 -2.77 12.39 -8.62
N LYS A 216 -1.52 12.84 -8.71
CA LYS A 216 -0.36 12.11 -8.16
C LYS A 216 -0.35 12.15 -6.64
N ARG A 217 -0.99 13.16 -6.03
CA ARG A 217 -1.05 13.33 -4.57
C ARG A 217 -2.26 12.66 -3.92
N ARG A 218 -3.30 12.28 -4.66
CA ARG A 218 -4.53 11.69 -4.09
C ARG A 218 -4.30 10.51 -3.15
N PRO A 219 -3.44 9.52 -3.48
CA PRO A 219 -3.12 8.44 -2.54
C PRO A 219 -2.36 8.90 -1.29
N TYR A 220 -1.60 10.00 -1.37
CA TYR A 220 -0.89 10.55 -0.22
C TYR A 220 -1.85 11.25 0.73
N TYR A 221 -2.82 12.03 0.22
CA TYR A 221 -3.89 12.57 1.07
C TYR A 221 -4.63 11.46 1.81
N ALA A 222 -4.89 10.33 1.13
CA ALA A 222 -5.51 9.17 1.77
C ALA A 222 -4.67 8.62 2.94
N ARG A 223 -3.34 8.49 2.74
CA ARG A 223 -2.40 8.11 3.80
C ARG A 223 -2.34 9.13 4.94
N ASP A 224 -2.42 10.43 4.64
CA ASP A 224 -2.44 11.49 5.66
C ASP A 224 -3.69 11.41 6.55
N TYR A 225 -4.80 10.91 6.02
CA TYR A 225 -6.00 10.58 6.80
C TYR A 225 -5.88 9.27 7.59
N GLY A 226 -4.76 8.54 7.48
CA GLY A 226 -4.57 7.24 8.11
C GLY A 226 -5.52 6.18 7.57
N CYS A 227 -5.77 6.16 6.26
CA CYS A 227 -6.73 5.24 5.66
C CYS A 227 -6.25 3.78 5.69
N ASP A 228 -7.16 2.86 6.02
CA ASP A 228 -6.98 1.42 5.85
C ASP A 228 -7.30 0.98 4.41
N LEU A 229 -8.18 1.74 3.73
CA LEU A 229 -8.58 1.47 2.35
C LEU A 229 -8.78 2.77 1.56
N TYR A 230 -8.22 2.82 0.36
CA TYR A 230 -8.42 3.89 -0.61
C TYR A 230 -9.14 3.33 -1.84
N ILE A 231 -10.25 3.95 -2.22
CA ILE A 231 -11.10 3.55 -3.35
C ILE A 231 -11.20 4.72 -4.33
N ALA A 232 -10.56 4.59 -5.49
CA ALA A 232 -10.76 5.50 -6.61
C ALA A 232 -11.88 5.00 -7.52
N ILE A 233 -12.82 5.86 -7.88
CA ILE A 233 -13.99 5.53 -8.70
C ILE A 233 -13.88 6.28 -10.03
N HIS A 234 -13.85 5.52 -11.12
CA HIS A 234 -13.75 5.99 -12.50
C HIS A 234 -14.77 5.29 -13.40
N SER A 235 -15.10 5.92 -14.52
CA SER A 235 -16.02 5.37 -15.52
C SER A 235 -15.37 5.44 -16.90
N ASN A 236 -14.99 4.28 -17.44
CA ASN A 236 -14.31 4.22 -18.73
C ASN A 236 -15.21 4.58 -19.91
N LYS A 237 -14.56 4.95 -21.02
CA LYS A 237 -15.18 5.16 -22.32
C LYS A 237 -14.53 4.27 -23.38
N ALA A 238 -15.37 3.65 -24.21
CA ALA A 238 -14.96 2.91 -25.40
C ALA A 238 -15.43 3.62 -26.68
N GLY A 239 -14.81 3.31 -27.82
CA GLY A 239 -15.20 3.86 -29.13
C GLY A 239 -16.51 3.31 -29.69
N SER A 240 -17.15 2.35 -29.02
CA SER A 240 -18.45 1.77 -29.39
C SER A 240 -19.26 1.42 -28.14
N GLU A 241 -20.56 1.19 -28.29
CA GLU A 241 -21.47 0.84 -27.18
C GLU A 241 -21.48 -0.66 -26.82
N SER A 242 -20.74 -1.48 -27.58
CA SER A 242 -20.69 -2.94 -27.41
C SER A 242 -19.93 -3.36 -26.14
N PRO A 243 -18.74 -2.81 -25.81
CA PRO A 243 -18.07 -3.09 -24.55
C PRO A 243 -18.88 -2.56 -23.37
N ARG A 244 -19.27 -3.47 -22.47
CA ARG A 244 -19.97 -3.17 -21.22
C ARG A 244 -19.43 -4.06 -20.14
N GLY A 245 -19.20 -3.52 -18.95
CA GLY A 245 -18.66 -4.28 -17.84
C GLY A 245 -18.05 -3.38 -16.77
N THR A 246 -17.29 -4.03 -15.90
CA THR A 246 -16.55 -3.40 -14.80
C THR A 246 -15.18 -4.03 -14.75
N GLU A 247 -14.21 -3.25 -14.32
CA GLU A 247 -12.85 -3.69 -14.02
C GLU A 247 -12.40 -3.03 -12.72
N CYS A 248 -11.48 -3.66 -12.01
CA CYS A 248 -10.93 -3.12 -10.78
C CYS A 248 -9.41 -3.30 -10.81
N TYR A 249 -8.70 -2.18 -10.82
CA TYR A 249 -7.25 -2.16 -10.74
C TYR A 249 -6.79 -2.19 -9.29
N TYR A 250 -5.69 -2.88 -9.03
CA TYR A 250 -5.04 -2.90 -7.74
C TYR A 250 -3.55 -2.65 -7.90
N TYR A 251 -2.94 -2.01 -6.89
CA TYR A 251 -1.50 -1.71 -6.91
C TYR A 251 -0.69 -2.76 -6.15
N THR A 252 -1.20 -3.25 -5.03
CA THR A 252 -0.52 -4.24 -4.18
C THR A 252 -1.19 -5.59 -4.31
N SER A 253 -0.40 -6.66 -4.31
CA SER A 253 -0.93 -8.03 -4.48
C SER A 253 -1.95 -8.40 -3.41
N TYR A 254 -1.80 -7.91 -2.18
CA TYR A 254 -2.78 -8.12 -1.10
C TYR A 254 -4.11 -7.37 -1.29
N SER A 255 -4.21 -6.45 -2.25
CA SER A 255 -5.47 -5.81 -2.63
C SER A 255 -6.26 -6.61 -3.69
N GLN A 256 -5.64 -7.61 -4.31
CA GLN A 256 -6.24 -8.40 -5.38
C GLN A 256 -7.56 -9.09 -4.96
N PRO A 257 -7.67 -9.70 -3.76
CA PRO A 257 -8.92 -10.38 -3.37
C PRO A 257 -10.11 -9.41 -3.28
N LEU A 258 -9.87 -8.17 -2.84
CA LEU A 258 -10.90 -7.13 -2.82
C LEU A 258 -11.28 -6.71 -4.24
N ALA A 259 -10.30 -6.49 -5.13
CA ALA A 259 -10.54 -6.10 -6.51
C ALA A 259 -11.35 -7.15 -7.29
N GLU A 260 -11.02 -8.44 -7.10
CA GLU A 260 -11.76 -9.56 -7.66
C GLU A 260 -13.20 -9.62 -7.11
N SER A 261 -13.35 -9.47 -5.79
CA SER A 261 -14.66 -9.43 -5.14
C SER A 261 -15.54 -8.30 -5.67
N LEU A 262 -15.01 -7.08 -5.79
CA LEU A 262 -15.73 -5.93 -6.34
C LEU A 262 -16.16 -6.19 -7.79
N THR A 263 -15.24 -6.64 -8.63
CA THR A 263 -15.51 -6.96 -10.05
C THR A 263 -16.61 -8.01 -10.18
N ARG A 264 -16.54 -9.09 -9.38
CA ARG A 264 -17.55 -10.17 -9.38
C ARG A 264 -18.93 -9.69 -8.97
N HIS A 265 -19.02 -8.90 -7.89
CA HIS A 265 -20.31 -8.41 -7.41
C HIS A 265 -20.93 -7.38 -8.36
N VAL A 266 -20.15 -6.43 -8.87
CA VAL A 266 -20.66 -5.41 -9.79
C VAL A 266 -21.05 -6.02 -11.13
N SER A 267 -20.24 -6.93 -11.68
CA SER A 267 -20.56 -7.59 -12.96
C SER A 267 -21.84 -8.43 -12.89
N SER A 268 -22.13 -9.06 -11.76
CA SER A 268 -23.38 -9.83 -11.56
C SER A 268 -24.67 -8.99 -11.66
N ILE A 269 -24.55 -7.66 -11.45
CA ILE A 269 -25.65 -6.71 -11.53
C ILE A 269 -25.72 -6.08 -12.93
N VAL A 270 -24.56 -5.77 -13.54
CA VAL A 270 -24.46 -5.08 -14.84
C VAL A 270 -24.80 -6.00 -16.04
N GLN A 271 -24.72 -7.32 -15.86
CA GLN A 271 -25.09 -8.30 -16.90
C GLN A 271 -26.61 -8.61 -17.00
N GLN A 272 -27.45 -7.92 -16.22
CA GLN A 272 -28.92 -7.99 -16.30
C GLN A 272 -29.48 -6.79 -17.06
#